data_AF-A0A1D2JJ43-F1
#
_entry.id   AF-A0A1D2JJ43-F1
#
_cell.length_a   1.000
_cell.length_b   1.000
_cell.length_c   1.000
_cell.angle_alpha   90.00
_cell.angle_beta   90.00
_cell.angle_gamma   90.00
#
_symmetry.space_group_name_H-M   'P 1'
#
loop_
_entity.id
_entity.type
_entity.pdbx_description
1 polymer ?
#
loop_
_entity_poly.entity_id
_entity_poly.type
_entity_poly.pdbx_seq_one_letter_code
_entity_poly.pdbx_strand_id
1 'polypeptide(L)'
;MAGLIDNGVYDETELFFSDNLSRTAIAVKAKFHVPCLYREEFDLDPRRNGHFFLQTHGTTSRADIYLNGALVASKNTQVGSYGCQRYDEVTEHVRAGPNSLLIKTYPTCYDRDLAIGFINWNPYPPDNSTGVWRDVGLSQTGLVSISSPPCIVTDFTEPGVREVKLTVKTDTRNNVAESKRGFCELVGSSGMKMEGPYDWVPPKYRYDNRLGAAFRFESELGPDVGSPELARSFDDRKIYNEALCACYGKPTSLEDYLTKVQIMDYEATRAQFENYVVHKSATRPATGLIYWMLNGAWPTMHWSLFDYHLNPTGSSFGTKMGTRTEHVAFDYVERKRISSTIPWRSTNNPFTTQFIKKNRGQDSRPRYGTGCDALQTGIKRWERDQTLISRNVYWIPRKLGVLDWDNSTCYHTTVTRYSDFTVVSQFDPASEKLSVQFLERSVDSGDGDALITLQNESDIPAMCLRLSALDSEDGKESAPIFWSDSYVTLFPRETVEFRVECRGIRCGESAVVQAVGFNVKKVVVRIC
;
A
#
# COMPACT_ATOMS: atom_id res chain seq x y z
N MET A 1 8.58 21.27 9.13
CA MET A 1 9.29 20.99 7.86
C MET A 1 8.36 21.19 6.68
N ALA A 2 7.19 20.56 6.65
CA ALA A 2 6.19 20.73 5.58
C ALA A 2 5.92 22.22 5.25
N GLY A 3 5.60 23.06 6.24
CA GLY A 3 5.41 24.49 5.97
C GLY A 3 6.64 25.24 5.41
N LEU A 4 7.87 24.74 5.63
CA LEU A 4 9.07 25.30 5.00
C LEU A 4 9.19 24.84 3.53
N ILE A 5 8.75 23.62 3.23
CA ILE A 5 8.66 23.10 1.86
C ILE A 5 7.59 23.88 1.08
N ASP A 6 6.40 24.06 1.65
CA ASP A 6 5.29 24.80 1.02
C ASP A 6 5.66 26.26 0.70
N ASN A 7 6.59 26.84 1.46
CA ASN A 7 7.10 28.20 1.27
C ASN A 7 8.40 28.26 0.44
N GLY A 8 8.81 27.15 -0.19
CA GLY A 8 9.99 27.09 -1.07
C GLY A 8 11.34 27.28 -0.37
N VAL A 9 11.40 27.13 0.97
CA VAL A 9 12.66 27.17 1.72
C VAL A 9 13.50 25.91 1.48
N TYR A 10 12.82 24.78 1.25
CA TYR A 10 13.42 23.53 0.79
C TYR A 10 12.56 22.98 -0.34
N ASP A 11 13.20 22.40 -1.36
CA ASP A 11 12.50 21.67 -2.41
C ASP A 11 12.32 20.21 -1.99
N GLU A 12 11.09 19.68 -2.11
CA GLU A 12 10.78 18.29 -1.72
C GLU A 12 11.55 17.27 -2.57
N THR A 13 11.64 17.51 -3.88
CA THR A 13 12.30 16.60 -4.81
C THR A 13 13.79 16.50 -4.49
N GLU A 14 14.44 17.64 -4.23
CA GLU A 14 15.83 17.67 -3.79
C GLU A 14 15.99 17.04 -2.41
N LEU A 15 15.12 17.37 -1.46
CA LEU A 15 15.23 16.87 -0.08
C LEU A 15 15.12 15.35 -0.01
N PHE A 16 14.23 14.76 -0.80
CA PHE A 16 14.01 13.31 -0.84
C PHE A 16 14.94 12.59 -1.81
N PHE A 17 15.79 13.31 -2.55
CA PHE A 17 16.78 12.72 -3.43
C PHE A 17 18.06 12.35 -2.67
N SER A 18 18.49 11.09 -2.81
CA SER A 18 19.75 10.60 -2.26
C SER A 18 19.87 10.82 -0.73
N ASP A 19 21.03 11.27 -0.24
CA ASP A 19 21.30 11.51 1.19
C ASP A 19 21.01 12.96 1.64
N ASN A 20 20.29 13.75 0.84
CA ASN A 20 20.02 15.16 1.10
C ASN A 20 19.22 15.41 2.38
N LEU A 21 18.26 14.54 2.71
CA LEU A 21 17.49 14.63 3.95
C LEU A 21 18.41 14.55 5.18
N SER A 22 19.37 13.62 5.18
CA SER A 22 20.34 13.44 6.28
C SER A 22 21.26 14.65 6.43
N ARG A 23 21.78 15.17 5.31
CA ARG A 23 22.62 16.39 5.31
C ARG A 23 21.85 17.60 5.82
N THR A 24 20.60 17.75 5.37
CA THR A 24 19.70 18.82 5.80
C THR A 24 19.40 18.69 7.29
N ALA A 25 19.05 17.50 7.77
CA ALA A 25 18.75 17.23 9.17
C ALA A 25 19.90 17.66 10.10
N ILE A 26 21.15 17.38 9.71
CA ILE A 26 22.35 17.82 10.44
C ILE A 26 22.45 19.35 10.43
N ALA A 27 22.34 19.98 9.26
CA ALA A 27 22.51 21.42 9.09
C ALA A 27 21.45 22.26 9.84
N VAL A 28 20.23 21.74 9.94
CA VAL A 28 19.07 22.47 10.50
C VAL A 28 18.72 22.02 11.92
N LYS A 29 19.45 21.06 12.49
CA LYS A 29 19.15 20.46 13.80
C LYS A 29 18.83 21.50 14.87
N ALA A 30 19.66 22.54 14.99
CA ALA A 30 19.48 23.60 15.99
C ALA A 30 18.16 24.37 15.82
N LYS A 31 17.63 24.51 14.59
CA LYS A 31 16.38 25.23 14.30
C LYS A 31 15.14 24.51 14.85
N PHE A 32 15.18 23.19 14.99
CA PHE A 32 14.04 22.39 15.45
C PHE A 32 14.14 21.91 16.90
N HIS A 33 15.23 22.26 17.61
CA HIS A 33 15.37 22.03 19.05
C HIS A 33 14.81 23.19 19.91
N VAL A 34 14.06 24.10 19.29
CA VAL A 34 13.37 25.21 19.96
C VAL A 34 11.88 25.22 19.63
N PRO A 35 11.03 25.84 20.46
CA PRO A 35 9.61 25.94 20.15
C PRO A 35 9.32 26.67 18.84
N CYS A 36 8.34 26.19 18.08
CA CYS A 36 7.86 26.81 16.86
C CYS A 36 6.53 27.54 17.11
N LEU A 37 6.30 28.65 16.41
CA LEU A 37 5.09 29.47 16.54
C LEU A 37 4.21 29.29 15.31
N TYR A 38 2.95 28.94 15.54
CA TYR A 38 1.86 28.92 14.56
C TYR A 38 0.89 30.02 14.93
N ARG A 39 0.65 30.97 14.04
CA ARG A 39 -0.18 32.14 14.33
C ARG A 39 -1.17 32.39 13.22
N GLU A 40 -2.42 32.65 13.61
CA GLU A 40 -3.49 33.05 12.71
C GLU A 40 -4.17 34.31 13.25
N GLU A 41 -4.57 35.22 12.36
CA GLU A 41 -5.44 36.35 12.65
C GLU A 41 -6.76 36.16 11.90
N PHE A 42 -7.88 36.47 12.56
CA PHE A 42 -9.20 36.29 11.98
C PHE A 42 -10.19 37.29 12.60
N ASP A 43 -11.18 37.69 11.81
CA ASP A 43 -12.26 38.54 12.28
C ASP A 43 -13.45 37.71 12.76
N LEU A 44 -14.08 38.17 13.85
CA LEU A 44 -15.33 37.61 14.35
C LEU A 44 -16.40 38.68 14.52
N ASP A 45 -17.65 38.30 14.27
CA ASP A 45 -18.84 39.04 14.70
C ASP A 45 -19.63 38.21 15.72
N PRO A 46 -19.27 38.27 17.02
CA PRO A 46 -19.87 37.44 18.05
C PRO A 46 -21.36 37.70 18.23
N ARG A 47 -22.18 36.63 18.17
CA ARG A 47 -23.60 36.72 18.55
C ARG A 47 -23.75 37.04 20.04
N ARG A 48 -24.79 37.81 20.40
CA ARG A 48 -25.14 38.09 21.81
C ARG A 48 -25.46 36.78 22.55
N ASN A 49 -25.05 36.72 23.83
CA ASN A 49 -25.23 35.57 24.72
C ASN A 49 -24.66 34.24 24.18
N GLY A 50 -23.64 34.32 23.33
CA GLY A 50 -22.95 33.13 22.84
C GLY A 50 -21.78 32.72 23.73
N HIS A 51 -21.51 31.43 23.77
CA HIS A 51 -20.37 30.82 24.44
C HIS A 51 -19.42 30.24 23.38
N PHE A 52 -18.14 30.58 23.47
CA PHE A 52 -17.11 30.13 22.54
C PHE A 52 -16.35 28.93 23.07
N PHE A 53 -15.93 28.08 22.14
CA PHE A 53 -15.06 26.94 22.40
C PHE A 53 -13.92 26.90 21.41
N LEU A 54 -12.71 26.67 21.90
CA LEU A 54 -11.55 26.37 21.07
C LEU A 54 -11.30 24.86 21.09
N GLN A 55 -11.13 24.24 19.93
CA GLN A 55 -10.93 22.80 19.82
C GLN A 55 -9.68 22.49 19.00
N THR A 56 -8.82 21.63 19.53
CA THR A 56 -7.66 21.08 18.81
C THR A 56 -7.97 19.66 18.37
N HIS A 57 -7.51 19.29 17.16
CA HIS A 57 -7.68 17.94 16.61
C HIS A 57 -6.37 17.16 16.43
N GLY A 58 -5.21 17.81 16.55
CA GLY A 58 -3.91 17.17 16.45
C GLY A 58 -2.73 18.14 16.52
N THR A 59 -1.91 18.01 17.57
CA THR A 59 -0.71 18.82 17.81
C THR A 59 0.41 17.95 18.36
N THR A 60 1.57 17.96 17.70
CA THR A 60 2.72 17.11 18.02
C THR A 60 3.87 17.93 18.62
N SER A 61 4.44 17.60 19.77
CA SER A 61 3.93 16.66 20.79
C SER A 61 3.15 17.35 21.91
N ARG A 62 3.32 18.66 22.07
CA ARG A 62 2.63 19.50 23.06
C ARG A 62 2.73 20.98 22.69
N ALA A 63 1.83 21.81 23.22
CA ALA A 63 1.84 23.24 22.90
C ALA A 63 1.30 24.13 24.02
N ASP A 64 1.79 25.36 24.10
CA ASP A 64 1.05 26.45 24.74
C ASP A 64 0.12 27.08 23.69
N ILE A 65 -1.14 27.35 24.05
CA ILE A 65 -2.16 27.93 23.19
C ILE A 65 -2.61 29.26 23.78
N TYR A 66 -2.57 30.31 22.96
CA TYR A 66 -2.95 31.65 23.34
C TYR A 66 -4.04 32.19 22.41
N LEU A 67 -5.04 32.85 22.97
CA LEU A 67 -6.05 33.60 22.24
C LEU A 67 -6.02 35.06 22.72
N ASN A 68 -5.77 36.00 21.80
CA ASN A 68 -5.64 37.44 22.10
C ASN A 68 -4.68 37.75 23.26
N GLY A 69 -3.61 36.95 23.38
CA GLY A 69 -2.58 37.07 24.42
C GLY A 69 -2.88 36.32 25.73
N ALA A 70 -4.11 35.85 25.94
CA ALA A 70 -4.47 35.04 27.11
C ALA A 70 -4.07 33.57 26.88
N LEU A 71 -3.45 32.94 27.88
CA LEU A 71 -3.10 31.52 27.84
C LEU A 71 -4.36 30.66 28.03
N VAL A 72 -4.81 30.02 26.97
CA VAL A 72 -5.97 29.11 26.98
C VAL A 72 -5.59 27.73 27.51
N ALA A 73 -4.43 27.22 27.06
CA ALA A 73 -3.94 25.91 27.49
C ALA A 73 -2.42 25.91 27.53
N SER A 74 -1.84 25.31 28.57
CA SER A 74 -0.39 25.14 28.66
C SER A 74 0.08 23.87 27.96
N LYS A 75 1.37 23.78 27.69
CA LYS A 75 2.07 22.58 27.21
C LYS A 75 1.99 21.38 28.15
N ASN A 76 1.50 21.55 29.38
CA ASN A 76 1.25 20.45 30.31
C ASN A 76 -0.20 19.94 30.21
N THR A 77 -1.07 20.71 29.56
CA THR A 77 -2.49 20.41 29.34
C THR A 77 -2.71 19.89 27.91
N GLN A 78 -2.20 20.60 26.89
CA GLN A 78 -2.21 20.17 25.50
C GLN A 78 -0.99 19.28 25.24
N VAL A 79 -1.15 17.96 25.43
CA VAL A 79 -0.08 16.96 25.33
C VAL A 79 -0.54 15.74 24.54
N GLY A 80 0.35 15.23 23.69
CA GLY A 80 0.17 14.06 22.84
C GLY A 80 -0.36 14.43 21.45
N SER A 81 0.15 13.78 20.40
CA SER A 81 -0.29 14.02 19.02
C SER A 81 -1.80 13.81 18.82
N TYR A 82 -2.39 12.90 19.60
CA TYR A 82 -3.84 12.62 19.62
C TYR A 82 -4.55 13.17 20.86
N GLY A 83 -3.87 13.95 21.70
CA GLY A 83 -4.43 14.62 22.87
C GLY A 83 -5.32 15.80 22.50
N CYS A 84 -6.33 15.53 21.67
CA CYS A 84 -7.31 16.50 21.17
C CYS A 84 -8.14 17.00 22.35
N GLN A 85 -8.28 18.32 22.51
CA GLN A 85 -9.06 18.89 23.61
C GLN A 85 -9.97 20.01 23.12
N ARG A 86 -11.06 20.20 23.86
CA ARG A 86 -11.97 21.34 23.72
C ARG A 86 -11.84 22.20 24.98
N TYR A 87 -11.57 23.48 24.79
CA TYR A 87 -11.37 24.48 25.82
C TYR A 87 -12.59 25.41 25.87
N ASP A 88 -13.23 25.48 27.04
CA ASP A 88 -14.48 26.21 27.25
C ASP A 88 -14.23 27.64 27.78
N GLU A 89 -13.12 27.85 28.47
CA GLU A 89 -12.75 29.13 29.09
C GLU A 89 -12.08 30.09 28.06
N VAL A 90 -12.74 30.27 26.90
CA VAL A 90 -12.22 31.17 25.84
C VAL A 90 -13.15 32.33 25.52
N THR A 91 -14.40 32.28 25.96
CA THR A 91 -15.43 33.29 25.66
C THR A 91 -14.99 34.69 26.04
N GLU A 92 -14.39 34.86 27.22
CA GLU A 92 -13.92 36.17 27.71
C GLU A 92 -12.69 36.70 26.97
N HIS A 93 -11.99 35.84 26.24
CA HIS A 93 -10.80 36.22 25.47
C HIS A 93 -11.14 36.61 24.03
N VAL A 94 -12.33 36.26 23.53
CA VAL A 94 -12.81 36.62 22.19
C VAL A 94 -13.27 38.08 22.14
N ARG A 95 -12.97 38.75 21.02
CA ARG A 95 -13.36 40.15 20.74
C ARG A 95 -14.21 40.22 19.48
N ALA A 96 -15.05 41.26 19.39
CA ALA A 96 -15.66 41.63 18.12
C ALA A 96 -14.60 42.29 17.21
N GLY A 97 -14.62 41.95 15.92
CA GLY A 97 -13.57 42.32 14.97
C GLY A 97 -12.33 41.42 15.09
N PRO A 98 -11.11 41.97 15.07
CA PRO A 98 -9.89 41.19 14.91
C PRO A 98 -9.54 40.40 16.17
N ASN A 99 -9.21 39.13 15.96
CA ASN A 99 -8.72 38.19 16.95
C ASN A 99 -7.42 37.55 16.44
N SER A 100 -6.61 37.04 17.37
CA SER A 100 -5.39 36.30 17.03
C SER A 100 -5.25 35.06 17.90
N LEU A 101 -5.02 33.92 17.23
CA LEU A 101 -4.66 32.65 17.84
C LEU A 101 -3.16 32.41 17.64
N LEU A 102 -2.46 32.04 18.72
CA LEU A 102 -1.06 31.66 18.68
C LEU A 102 -0.88 30.30 19.36
N ILE A 103 -0.27 29.35 18.66
CA ILE A 103 0.08 28.04 19.17
C ILE A 103 1.59 27.90 19.15
N LYS A 104 2.18 27.74 20.33
CA LYS A 104 3.61 27.52 20.52
C LYS A 104 3.87 26.04 20.73
N THR A 105 4.30 25.34 19.69
CA THR A 105 4.62 23.91 19.75
C THR A 105 6.03 23.68 20.27
N TYR A 106 6.24 22.60 21.01
CA TYR A 106 7.56 22.27 21.57
C TYR A 106 8.21 21.08 20.85
N PRO A 107 9.55 21.03 20.77
CA PRO A 107 10.28 19.95 20.10
C PRO A 107 9.86 18.56 20.56
N THR A 108 9.54 17.73 19.58
CA THR A 108 9.13 16.34 19.77
C THR A 108 10.32 15.42 20.00
N CYS A 109 10.19 14.53 20.98
CA CYS A 109 11.12 13.44 21.25
C CYS A 109 10.33 12.14 21.28
N TYR A 110 10.55 11.25 20.31
CA TYR A 110 9.80 10.01 20.15
C TYR A 110 9.98 9.03 21.33
N ASP A 111 11.11 9.09 22.04
CA ASP A 111 11.37 8.25 23.22
C ASP A 111 10.64 8.72 24.49
N ARG A 112 10.13 9.96 24.49
CA ARG A 112 9.55 10.60 25.68
C ARG A 112 8.09 10.98 25.49
N ASP A 113 7.76 11.50 24.33
CA ASP A 113 6.45 12.09 24.07
C ASP A 113 5.53 11.08 23.38
N LEU A 114 4.23 11.13 23.69
CA LEU A 114 3.20 10.37 22.98
C LEU A 114 2.96 10.99 21.59
N ALA A 115 3.86 10.69 20.66
CA ALA A 115 3.95 11.32 19.35
C ALA A 115 3.85 10.30 18.20
N ILE A 116 3.69 10.82 16.98
CA ILE A 116 3.74 10.02 15.75
C ILE A 116 5.19 9.94 15.28
N GLY A 117 5.83 8.80 15.55
CA GLY A 117 7.16 8.47 15.02
C GLY A 117 7.08 7.63 13.75
N PHE A 118 8.25 7.33 13.18
CA PHE A 118 8.37 6.54 11.94
C PHE A 118 8.99 5.16 12.17
N ILE A 119 9.26 4.79 13.42
CA ILE A 119 9.88 3.52 13.84
C ILE A 119 11.13 3.24 12.99
N ASN A 120 10.99 2.38 11.99
CA ASN A 120 12.04 1.99 11.06
C ASN A 120 11.55 2.01 9.59
N TRP A 121 10.40 2.63 9.34
CA TRP A 121 9.73 2.69 8.04
C TRP A 121 10.47 3.59 7.06
N ASN A 122 11.01 4.70 7.57
CA ASN A 122 11.77 5.71 6.85
C ASN A 122 12.67 6.49 7.83
N PRO A 123 13.66 7.26 7.33
CA PRO A 123 14.42 8.17 8.15
C PRO A 123 13.54 9.21 8.84
N TYR A 124 13.97 9.66 10.01
CA TYR A 124 13.25 10.67 10.77
C TYR A 124 13.31 12.03 10.08
N PRO A 125 12.19 12.78 10.03
CA PRO A 125 12.18 14.13 9.50
C PRO A 125 12.99 15.07 10.42
N PRO A 126 13.64 16.10 9.87
CA PRO A 126 14.48 17.02 10.64
C PRO A 126 13.81 17.68 11.86
N ASP A 127 12.49 17.83 11.83
CA ASP A 127 11.68 18.48 12.87
C ASP A 127 10.93 17.50 13.79
N ASN A 128 11.15 16.19 13.63
CA ASN A 128 10.41 15.13 14.31
C ASN A 128 8.88 15.29 14.21
N SER A 129 8.38 15.81 13.08
CA SER A 129 6.95 16.07 12.86
C SER A 129 6.32 17.02 13.91
N THR A 130 7.13 17.88 14.51
CA THR A 130 6.66 18.87 15.50
C THR A 130 5.78 19.90 14.80
N GLY A 131 4.57 20.12 15.33
CA GLY A 131 3.64 21.08 14.73
C GLY A 131 2.17 20.80 14.99
N VAL A 132 1.32 21.68 14.44
CA VAL A 132 -0.13 21.48 14.35
C VAL A 132 -0.39 20.77 13.02
N TRP A 133 -1.01 19.59 13.06
CA TRP A 133 -1.14 18.71 11.88
C TRP A 133 -2.58 18.31 11.58
N ARG A 134 -3.54 18.79 12.37
CA ARG A 134 -4.98 18.76 12.11
C ARG A 134 -5.58 20.11 12.47
N ASP A 135 -6.80 20.32 12.02
CA ASP A 135 -7.52 21.57 12.19
C ASP A 135 -7.60 22.03 13.65
N VAL A 136 -7.69 23.36 13.81
CA VAL A 136 -8.02 24.01 15.06
C VAL A 136 -9.31 24.79 14.83
N GLY A 137 -10.36 24.39 15.55
CA GLY A 137 -11.69 24.96 15.41
C GLY A 137 -11.99 25.98 16.50
N LEU A 138 -12.60 27.09 16.14
CA LEU A 138 -13.27 28.01 17.06
C LEU A 138 -14.76 27.98 16.76
N SER A 139 -15.59 27.68 17.75
CA SER A 139 -17.04 27.56 17.57
C SER A 139 -17.79 28.40 18.60
N GLN A 140 -18.98 28.88 18.22
CA GLN A 140 -19.89 29.62 19.10
C GLN A 140 -21.22 28.85 19.24
N THR A 141 -21.68 28.65 20.48
CA THR A 141 -23.02 28.12 20.76
C THR A 141 -23.84 29.09 21.60
N GLY A 142 -25.11 28.78 21.86
CA GLY A 142 -25.88 29.44 22.92
C GLY A 142 -25.52 28.91 24.32
N LEU A 143 -26.43 29.11 25.28
CA LEU A 143 -26.26 28.73 26.69
C LEU A 143 -26.15 27.20 26.92
N VAL A 144 -26.72 26.41 26.02
CA VAL A 144 -26.60 24.95 26.00
C VAL A 144 -25.83 24.57 24.76
N SER A 145 -24.84 23.69 24.93
CA SER A 145 -24.10 23.12 23.82
C SER A 145 -24.35 21.62 23.71
N ILE A 146 -24.37 21.15 22.47
CA ILE A 146 -24.19 19.74 22.17
C ILE A 146 -22.69 19.48 22.13
N SER A 147 -22.21 18.61 23.01
CA SER A 147 -20.78 18.45 23.32
C SER A 147 -20.02 17.72 22.22
N SER A 148 -20.72 16.84 21.52
CA SER A 148 -20.25 16.03 20.38
C SER A 148 -21.41 15.81 19.41
N PRO A 149 -21.15 15.64 18.10
CA PRO A 149 -22.17 15.20 17.15
C PRO A 149 -22.92 13.98 17.70
N PRO A 150 -24.25 13.86 17.53
CA PRO A 150 -24.98 12.72 18.02
C PRO A 150 -24.37 11.42 17.49
N CYS A 151 -23.98 10.53 18.39
CA CYS A 151 -23.56 9.19 18.04
C CYS A 151 -24.81 8.39 17.73
N ILE A 152 -24.93 7.94 16.48
CA ILE A 152 -26.00 7.03 16.07
C ILE A 152 -25.49 5.61 16.27
N VAL A 153 -26.00 4.94 17.29
CA VAL A 153 -25.72 3.54 17.54
C VAL A 153 -26.82 2.71 16.90
N THR A 154 -26.44 1.73 16.08
CA THR A 154 -27.38 0.83 15.42
C THR A 154 -27.26 -0.57 16.00
N ASP A 155 -28.36 -1.33 16.05
CA ASP A 155 -28.35 -2.76 16.34
C ASP A 155 -28.21 -3.64 15.08
N PHE A 156 -27.73 -3.07 13.97
CA PHE A 156 -27.47 -3.82 12.75
C PHE A 156 -26.45 -4.93 13.00
N THR A 157 -26.90 -6.18 12.94
CA THR A 157 -26.07 -7.36 13.20
C THR A 157 -25.66 -8.09 11.92
N GLU A 158 -26.50 -8.11 10.88
CA GLU A 158 -26.23 -8.87 9.65
C GLU A 158 -26.88 -8.27 8.38
N PRO A 159 -26.32 -8.52 7.17
CA PRO A 159 -26.91 -8.06 5.91
C PRO A 159 -28.25 -8.74 5.59
N GLY A 160 -29.27 -7.96 5.19
CA GLY A 160 -30.60 -8.47 4.79
C GLY A 160 -31.72 -8.19 5.78
N VAL A 161 -31.38 -7.63 6.94
CA VAL A 161 -32.32 -7.11 7.93
C VAL A 161 -33.15 -5.97 7.30
N ARG A 162 -34.48 -6.06 7.44
CA ARG A 162 -35.43 -5.09 6.85
C ARG A 162 -35.69 -3.86 7.72
N GLU A 163 -35.42 -3.97 9.01
CA GLU A 163 -35.63 -2.92 10.00
C GLU A 163 -34.48 -2.90 11.01
N VAL A 164 -33.93 -1.72 11.30
CA VAL A 164 -32.81 -1.54 12.24
C VAL A 164 -33.24 -0.52 13.28
N LYS A 165 -32.94 -0.77 14.55
CA LYS A 165 -33.16 0.19 15.62
C LYS A 165 -32.00 1.17 15.67
N LEU A 166 -32.33 2.46 15.56
CA LEU A 166 -31.38 3.54 15.75
C LEU A 166 -31.51 4.09 17.18
N THR A 167 -30.41 4.11 17.92
CA THR A 167 -30.31 4.79 19.22
C THR A 167 -29.43 6.01 19.05
N VAL A 168 -30.04 7.19 19.07
CA VAL A 168 -29.33 8.46 19.00
C VAL A 168 -28.86 8.83 20.41
N LYS A 169 -27.54 8.91 20.60
CA LYS A 169 -26.91 9.35 21.84
C LYS A 169 -26.27 10.70 21.62
N THR A 170 -26.54 11.67 22.49
CA THR A 170 -25.90 12.97 22.45
C THR A 170 -25.69 13.49 23.85
N ASP A 171 -24.53 14.09 24.10
CA ASP A 171 -24.21 14.71 25.37
C ASP A 171 -24.57 16.18 25.30
N THR A 172 -25.66 16.57 25.97
CA THR A 172 -25.99 17.97 26.17
C THR A 172 -25.29 18.48 27.41
N ARG A 173 -24.50 19.55 27.26
CA ARG A 173 -23.83 20.20 28.38
C ARG A 173 -24.50 21.53 28.66
N ASN A 174 -24.89 21.69 29.91
CA ASN A 174 -25.18 23.00 30.46
C ASN A 174 -23.84 23.69 30.73
N ASN A 175 -23.61 24.87 30.17
CA ASN A 175 -22.32 25.56 30.29
C ASN A 175 -22.18 26.30 31.64
N VAL A 176 -22.83 25.77 32.70
CA VAL A 176 -22.69 26.17 34.11
C VAL A 176 -22.39 24.93 34.99
N ALA A 177 -21.70 25.10 36.11
CA ALA A 177 -20.79 24.11 36.71
C ALA A 177 -21.43 22.89 37.46
N GLU A 178 -21.01 21.65 37.11
CA GLU A 178 -20.60 20.52 38.00
C GLU A 178 -20.21 19.23 37.18
N SER A 179 -19.38 18.32 37.74
CA SER A 179 -18.85 17.12 37.02
C SER A 179 -18.88 15.79 37.82
N LYS A 180 -18.90 14.65 37.11
CA LYS A 180 -18.58 13.28 37.63
C LYS A 180 -17.86 12.41 36.56
N ARG A 181 -17.14 11.36 37.00
CA ARG A 181 -16.24 10.49 36.22
C ARG A 181 -16.58 9.00 36.35
N GLY A 182 -16.23 8.18 35.34
CA GLY A 182 -16.33 6.71 35.33
C GLY A 182 -15.26 6.05 34.44
N PHE A 183 -15.01 4.75 34.62
CA PHE A 183 -13.95 3.97 33.95
C PHE A 183 -14.52 2.79 33.14
N CYS A 184 -13.80 2.35 32.10
CA CYS A 184 -14.14 1.18 31.28
C CYS A 184 -13.26 -0.04 31.61
N GLU A 185 -13.83 -1.23 31.42
CA GLU A 185 -13.21 -2.53 31.69
C GLU A 185 -12.22 -3.00 30.61
N LEU A 186 -11.32 -3.88 31.04
CA LEU A 186 -10.22 -4.47 30.30
C LEU A 186 -10.71 -5.45 29.21
N VAL A 187 -10.10 -5.40 28.02
CA VAL A 187 -10.39 -6.31 26.89
C VAL A 187 -9.44 -7.51 26.90
N GLY A 188 -9.94 -8.70 26.51
CA GLY A 188 -9.21 -9.97 26.49
C GLY A 188 -8.16 -10.11 25.36
N SER A 189 -7.77 -11.36 25.04
CA SER A 189 -6.75 -11.65 24.01
C SER A 189 -7.11 -11.10 22.62
N SER A 190 -6.12 -10.53 21.91
CA SER A 190 -6.31 -9.86 20.61
C SER A 190 -6.67 -10.81 19.47
N GLY A 191 -6.32 -12.10 19.56
CA GLY A 191 -6.52 -13.08 18.48
C GLY A 191 -5.63 -12.87 17.24
N MET A 192 -4.65 -11.97 17.31
CA MET A 192 -3.73 -11.62 16.21
C MET A 192 -2.32 -12.22 16.42
N LYS A 193 -1.52 -12.26 15.35
CA LYS A 193 -0.09 -12.55 15.40
C LYS A 193 0.73 -11.53 14.59
N MET A 194 2.01 -11.45 14.96
CA MET A 194 3.03 -10.55 14.46
C MET A 194 4.37 -11.30 14.44
N GLU A 195 4.40 -12.44 13.74
CA GLU A 195 5.52 -13.40 13.77
C GLU A 195 6.49 -13.23 12.58
N GLY A 196 6.39 -12.09 11.87
CA GLY A 196 7.11 -11.83 10.63
C GLY A 196 6.65 -12.74 9.47
N PRO A 197 7.39 -12.82 8.35
CA PRO A 197 8.66 -12.14 8.11
C PRO A 197 8.46 -10.68 7.70
N TYR A 198 9.56 -9.95 7.80
CA TYR A 198 9.69 -8.59 7.29
C TYR A 198 10.79 -8.49 6.23
N ASP A 199 11.51 -9.57 5.90
CA ASP A 199 12.41 -9.68 4.74
C ASP A 199 11.99 -10.86 3.85
N TRP A 200 12.68 -11.04 2.72
CA TRP A 200 12.34 -12.01 1.70
C TRP A 200 12.21 -13.43 2.25
N VAL A 201 11.10 -14.08 1.91
CA VAL A 201 10.90 -15.53 2.05
C VAL A 201 10.32 -16.08 0.75
N PRO A 202 10.60 -17.34 0.38
CA PRO A 202 10.07 -17.94 -0.84
C PRO A 202 8.54 -18.09 -0.76
N PRO A 203 7.81 -18.05 -1.90
CA PRO A 203 6.36 -18.29 -1.96
C PRO A 203 5.86 -19.49 -1.16
N LYS A 204 6.66 -20.57 -1.13
CA LYS A 204 6.38 -21.80 -0.38
C LYS A 204 6.20 -21.58 1.13
N TYR A 205 6.83 -20.56 1.72
CA TYR A 205 6.72 -20.23 3.15
C TYR A 205 5.26 -20.10 3.61
N ARG A 206 4.40 -19.57 2.74
CA ARG A 206 2.99 -19.27 3.04
C ARG A 206 2.12 -20.51 3.24
N TYR A 207 2.56 -21.67 2.76
CA TYR A 207 1.85 -22.95 2.83
C TYR A 207 2.17 -23.76 4.10
N ASP A 208 3.02 -23.25 5.00
CA ASP A 208 3.37 -23.92 6.26
C ASP A 208 2.32 -23.64 7.36
N ASN A 209 2.57 -24.09 8.60
CA ASN A 209 1.69 -23.89 9.75
C ASN A 209 2.38 -23.24 10.96
N ARG A 210 3.53 -22.60 10.71
CA ARG A 210 4.42 -21.92 11.67
C ARG A 210 4.60 -20.45 11.32
N LEU A 211 4.90 -19.62 12.32
CA LEU A 211 5.28 -18.21 12.15
C LEU A 211 4.26 -17.46 11.26
N GLY A 212 4.75 -16.67 10.31
CA GLY A 212 4.02 -15.88 9.31
C GLY A 212 3.19 -16.62 8.26
N ALA A 213 3.09 -17.96 8.34
CA ALA A 213 2.35 -18.75 7.36
C ALA A 213 0.83 -18.52 7.45
N ALA A 214 0.06 -18.94 6.45
CA ALA A 214 -1.34 -18.53 6.27
C ALA A 214 -2.34 -19.21 7.21
N PHE A 215 -2.39 -18.74 8.46
CA PHE A 215 -3.36 -19.12 9.49
C PHE A 215 -3.56 -17.96 10.46
N ARG A 216 -4.69 -17.88 11.16
CA ARG A 216 -5.06 -16.79 12.10
C ARG A 216 -5.02 -15.40 11.43
N PHE A 217 -5.08 -14.35 12.24
CA PHE A 217 -5.03 -12.96 11.78
C PHE A 217 -3.60 -12.46 11.89
N GLU A 218 -3.01 -12.07 10.77
CA GLU A 218 -1.73 -11.37 10.77
C GLU A 218 -1.91 -9.86 10.76
N SER A 219 -1.33 -9.20 11.76
CA SER A 219 -1.40 -7.74 11.90
C SER A 219 -0.43 -7.00 10.98
N GLU A 220 0.71 -7.61 10.63
CA GLU A 220 1.75 -7.01 9.78
C GLU A 220 2.80 -8.05 9.36
N LEU A 221 3.07 -8.17 8.06
CA LEU A 221 4.21 -8.90 7.47
C LEU A 221 4.26 -8.71 5.94
N GLY A 222 5.43 -8.92 5.36
CA GLY A 222 5.66 -8.84 3.91
C GLY A 222 6.84 -9.72 3.49
N PRO A 223 6.91 -10.20 2.24
CA PRO A 223 8.04 -10.93 1.71
C PRO A 223 9.05 -10.00 1.01
N ASP A 224 8.98 -8.70 1.29
CA ASP A 224 9.90 -7.66 0.80
C ASP A 224 10.86 -7.29 1.93
N VAL A 225 11.99 -6.64 1.63
CA VAL A 225 13.04 -6.22 2.58
C VAL A 225 12.45 -5.44 3.75
N GLY A 226 12.98 -5.60 4.97
CA GLY A 226 12.39 -4.85 6.07
C GLY A 226 13.09 -4.87 7.40
N SER A 227 13.28 -3.66 7.93
CA SER A 227 13.94 -3.33 9.18
C SER A 227 13.25 -3.93 10.43
N PRO A 228 14.05 -4.32 11.44
CA PRO A 228 13.63 -4.37 12.83
C PRO A 228 14.53 -3.54 13.75
N GLU A 229 14.01 -3.31 14.93
CA GLU A 229 14.40 -2.31 15.92
C GLU A 229 15.78 -2.50 16.61
N LEU A 230 16.63 -3.44 16.22
CA LEU A 230 17.93 -3.64 16.88
C LEU A 230 19.06 -3.96 15.87
N ALA A 231 19.79 -2.91 15.48
CA ALA A 231 21.13 -2.88 14.86
C ALA A 231 21.36 -3.50 13.46
N ARG A 232 21.53 -2.62 12.46
CA ARG A 232 22.40 -2.72 11.25
C ARG A 232 22.11 -3.78 10.16
N SER A 233 21.04 -4.56 10.21
CA SER A 233 20.80 -5.66 9.24
C SER A 233 20.00 -5.27 7.98
N PHE A 234 19.49 -4.04 7.86
CA PHE A 234 18.62 -3.59 6.75
C PHE A 234 19.07 -2.30 6.09
N ASP A 235 20.30 -1.89 6.38
CA ASP A 235 20.98 -0.85 5.62
C ASP A 235 21.27 -1.33 4.18
N ASP A 236 21.04 -2.62 3.90
CA ASP A 236 21.25 -3.26 2.60
C ASP A 236 20.10 -4.18 2.19
N ARG A 237 20.14 -4.62 0.93
CA ARG A 237 19.21 -5.60 0.34
C ARG A 237 19.84 -6.98 0.24
N LYS A 238 20.74 -7.37 1.16
CA LYS A 238 21.58 -8.57 0.97
C LYS A 238 20.76 -9.85 0.89
N ILE A 239 19.84 -10.08 1.84
CA ILE A 239 18.99 -11.28 1.88
C ILE A 239 18.14 -11.36 0.60
N TYR A 240 17.47 -10.25 0.26
CA TYR A 240 16.69 -10.14 -0.96
C TYR A 240 17.53 -10.37 -2.24
N ASN A 241 18.69 -9.73 -2.36
CA ASN A 241 19.54 -9.84 -3.55
C ASN A 241 20.18 -11.23 -3.68
N GLU A 242 20.50 -11.88 -2.56
CA GLU A 242 20.95 -13.28 -2.56
C GLU A 242 19.86 -14.18 -3.16
N ALA A 243 18.62 -14.03 -2.67
CA ALA A 243 17.48 -14.76 -3.18
C ALA A 243 17.17 -14.45 -4.65
N LEU A 244 17.20 -13.18 -5.04
CA LEU A 244 17.01 -12.72 -6.41
C LEU A 244 18.02 -13.39 -7.35
N CYS A 245 19.29 -13.34 -6.99
CA CYS A 245 20.37 -13.94 -7.79
C CYS A 245 20.26 -15.46 -7.85
N ALA A 246 19.89 -16.11 -6.74
CA ALA A 246 19.75 -17.57 -6.68
C ALA A 246 18.53 -18.08 -7.47
N CYS A 247 17.42 -17.34 -7.44
CA CYS A 247 16.19 -17.69 -8.12
C CYS A 247 16.22 -17.36 -9.61
N TYR A 248 16.65 -16.15 -9.98
CA TYR A 248 16.50 -15.59 -11.34
C TYR A 248 17.83 -15.41 -12.09
N GLY A 249 18.96 -15.70 -11.42
CA GLY A 249 20.30 -15.49 -11.95
C GLY A 249 20.81 -14.07 -11.70
N LYS A 250 22.14 -13.93 -11.62
CA LYS A 250 22.78 -12.63 -11.36
C LYS A 250 22.34 -11.58 -12.39
N PRO A 251 21.95 -10.36 -11.96
CA PRO A 251 21.66 -9.26 -12.86
C PRO A 251 22.86 -8.90 -13.75
N THR A 252 22.59 -8.52 -14.99
CA THR A 252 23.60 -8.10 -15.98
C THR A 252 23.58 -6.60 -16.28
N SER A 253 22.49 -5.91 -15.94
CA SER A 253 22.33 -4.46 -16.01
C SER A 253 21.35 -3.98 -14.94
N LEU A 254 21.16 -2.66 -14.82
CA LEU A 254 20.13 -2.08 -13.95
C LEU A 254 18.72 -2.49 -14.40
N GLU A 255 18.45 -2.49 -15.70
CA GLU A 255 17.15 -2.85 -16.27
C GLU A 255 16.82 -4.33 -16.02
N ASP A 256 17.81 -5.22 -16.13
CA ASP A 256 17.67 -6.64 -15.78
C ASP A 256 17.43 -6.82 -14.28
N TYR A 257 18.12 -6.05 -13.43
CA TYR A 257 17.87 -6.04 -11.98
C TYR A 257 16.44 -5.62 -11.66
N LEU A 258 15.98 -4.48 -12.19
CA LEU A 258 14.64 -3.95 -11.95
C LEU A 258 13.57 -4.91 -12.46
N THR A 259 13.75 -5.51 -13.63
CA THR A 259 12.81 -6.51 -14.18
C THR A 259 12.68 -7.71 -13.25
N LYS A 260 13.82 -8.24 -12.76
CA LYS A 260 13.84 -9.38 -11.82
C LYS A 260 13.18 -9.04 -10.49
N VAL A 261 13.47 -7.87 -9.91
CA VAL A 261 12.88 -7.38 -8.65
C VAL A 261 11.37 -7.35 -8.77
N GLN A 262 10.85 -6.67 -9.80
CA GLN A 262 9.41 -6.50 -9.99
C GLN A 262 8.67 -7.84 -10.12
N ILE A 263 9.30 -8.85 -10.72
CA ILE A 263 8.66 -10.16 -10.91
C ILE A 263 8.77 -11.03 -9.67
N MET A 264 9.89 -10.94 -8.94
CA MET A 264 10.04 -11.58 -7.63
C MET A 264 9.00 -11.04 -6.63
N ASP A 265 8.79 -9.73 -6.63
CA ASP A 265 7.78 -9.05 -5.81
C ASP A 265 6.35 -9.45 -6.22
N TYR A 266 6.06 -9.46 -7.52
CA TYR A 266 4.78 -9.95 -8.04
C TYR A 266 4.50 -11.39 -7.59
N GLU A 267 5.48 -12.30 -7.72
CA GLU A 267 5.31 -13.71 -7.33
C GLU A 267 5.07 -13.84 -5.82
N ALA A 268 5.88 -13.16 -5.02
CA ALA A 268 5.85 -13.28 -3.56
C ALA A 268 4.56 -12.70 -2.97
N THR A 269 4.13 -11.53 -3.43
CA THR A 269 2.88 -10.90 -2.99
C THR A 269 1.66 -11.66 -3.48
N ARG A 270 1.63 -12.11 -4.75
CA ARG A 270 0.56 -12.98 -5.26
C ARG A 270 0.42 -14.22 -4.39
N ALA A 271 1.52 -14.92 -4.12
CA ALA A 271 1.50 -16.13 -3.30
C ALA A 271 1.02 -15.85 -1.88
N GLN A 272 1.43 -14.72 -1.27
CA GLN A 272 0.95 -14.32 0.06
C GLN A 272 -0.56 -14.15 0.09
N PHE A 273 -1.12 -13.33 -0.80
CA PHE A 273 -2.56 -13.07 -0.84
C PHE A 273 -3.37 -14.31 -1.25
N GLU A 274 -2.94 -15.07 -2.26
CA GLU A 274 -3.59 -16.32 -2.65
C GLU A 274 -3.67 -17.28 -1.45
N ASN A 275 -2.60 -17.43 -0.67
CA ASN A 275 -2.59 -18.33 0.49
C ASN A 275 -3.59 -17.92 1.57
N TYR A 276 -3.68 -16.63 1.88
CA TYR A 276 -4.67 -16.11 2.83
C TYR A 276 -6.11 -16.25 2.32
N VAL A 277 -6.31 -16.32 1.01
CA VAL A 277 -7.62 -16.56 0.39
C VAL A 277 -8.00 -18.04 0.42
N VAL A 278 -7.08 -18.94 0.07
CA VAL A 278 -7.40 -20.38 -0.02
C VAL A 278 -7.47 -21.06 1.35
N HIS A 279 -6.79 -20.54 2.38
CA HIS A 279 -6.78 -21.13 3.72
C HIS A 279 -7.89 -20.59 4.65
N LYS A 280 -8.83 -19.78 4.14
CA LYS A 280 -9.95 -19.23 4.95
C LYS A 280 -10.85 -20.31 5.56
N SER A 281 -10.91 -21.49 4.95
CA SER A 281 -11.70 -22.64 5.40
C SER A 281 -10.87 -23.81 5.94
N ALA A 282 -9.57 -23.60 6.19
CA ALA A 282 -8.69 -24.62 6.76
C ALA A 282 -9.00 -24.84 8.26
N THR A 283 -8.52 -25.95 8.84
CA THR A 283 -8.69 -26.26 10.28
C THR A 283 -8.11 -25.17 11.19
N ARG A 284 -7.02 -24.53 10.77
CA ARG A 284 -6.47 -23.30 11.35
C ARG A 284 -6.66 -22.18 10.32
N PRO A 285 -7.85 -21.57 10.26
CA PRO A 285 -8.21 -20.72 9.14
C PRO A 285 -7.36 -19.45 9.11
N ALA A 286 -6.99 -18.99 7.93
CA ALA A 286 -6.50 -17.64 7.71
C ALA A 286 -7.67 -16.65 7.87
N THR A 287 -7.61 -15.76 8.86
CA THR A 287 -8.74 -14.88 9.23
C THR A 287 -8.52 -13.41 8.85
N GLY A 288 -7.28 -13.03 8.54
CA GLY A 288 -6.97 -11.69 8.04
C GLY A 288 -5.48 -11.54 7.72
N LEU A 289 -5.19 -10.65 6.79
CA LEU A 289 -3.84 -10.28 6.37
C LEU A 289 -3.78 -8.76 6.20
N ILE A 290 -2.82 -8.14 6.86
CA ILE A 290 -2.36 -6.80 6.55
C ILE A 290 -0.97 -6.92 5.94
N TYR A 291 -0.84 -6.50 4.68
CA TYR A 291 0.45 -6.45 4.00
C TYR A 291 1.28 -5.31 4.55
N TRP A 292 2.56 -5.59 4.84
CA TRP A 292 3.50 -4.60 5.33
C TRP A 292 4.38 -4.05 4.19
N MET A 293 4.13 -2.85 3.68
CA MET A 293 3.00 -1.94 3.94
C MET A 293 2.24 -1.62 2.65
N LEU A 294 1.06 -1.03 2.79
CA LEU A 294 0.30 -0.54 1.64
C LEU A 294 1.15 0.42 0.78
N ASN A 295 1.83 1.37 1.43
CA ASN A 295 2.65 2.38 0.78
C ASN A 295 3.77 2.89 1.70
N GLY A 296 4.81 3.45 1.10
CA GLY A 296 5.82 4.25 1.80
C GLY A 296 5.35 5.68 2.08
N ALA A 297 5.87 6.26 3.17
CA ALA A 297 5.68 7.68 3.51
C ALA A 297 6.67 8.62 2.78
N TRP A 298 7.64 8.06 2.05
CA TRP A 298 8.70 8.73 1.30
C TRP A 298 9.18 7.82 0.16
N PRO A 299 10.01 8.29 -0.80
CA PRO A 299 10.64 7.42 -1.78
C PRO A 299 11.40 6.28 -1.09
N THR A 300 10.95 5.05 -1.31
CA THR A 300 11.43 3.85 -0.61
C THR A 300 11.65 2.70 -1.58
N MET A 301 12.53 1.77 -1.20
CA MET A 301 12.77 0.52 -1.92
C MET A 301 12.12 -0.69 -1.24
N HIS A 302 11.41 -0.50 -0.13
CA HIS A 302 10.79 -1.58 0.63
C HIS A 302 9.34 -1.28 1.04
N TRP A 303 8.62 -2.35 1.43
CA TRP A 303 7.34 -2.30 2.15
C TRP A 303 6.31 -1.40 1.48
N SER A 304 6.13 -1.59 0.17
CA SER A 304 5.21 -0.76 -0.61
C SER A 304 4.53 -1.58 -1.68
N LEU A 305 3.20 -1.49 -1.78
CA LEU A 305 2.49 -2.00 -2.95
C LEU A 305 2.68 -1.05 -4.14
N PHE A 306 2.57 0.26 -3.91
CA PHE A 306 2.83 1.31 -4.89
C PHE A 306 3.83 2.31 -4.32
N ASP A 307 4.62 2.98 -5.16
CA ASP A 307 5.66 3.90 -4.69
C ASP A 307 5.12 5.25 -4.18
N TYR A 308 6.01 6.10 -3.67
CA TYR A 308 5.67 7.45 -3.18
C TYR A 308 5.00 8.33 -4.24
N HIS A 309 5.31 8.08 -5.52
CA HIS A 309 4.75 8.81 -6.67
C HIS A 309 3.50 8.14 -7.24
N LEU A 310 2.92 7.17 -6.52
CA LEU A 310 1.72 6.42 -6.89
C LEU A 310 1.90 5.51 -8.11
N ASN A 311 3.14 5.16 -8.48
CA ASN A 311 3.37 4.15 -9.52
C ASN A 311 3.09 2.76 -8.95
N PRO A 312 2.27 1.93 -9.62
CA PRO A 312 2.05 0.56 -9.20
C PRO A 312 3.28 -0.30 -9.48
N THR A 313 3.73 -1.05 -8.47
CA THR A 313 4.85 -2.00 -8.60
C THR A 313 4.36 -3.43 -8.84
N GLY A 314 5.28 -4.37 -9.03
CA GLY A 314 5.01 -5.80 -9.07
C GLY A 314 4.21 -6.27 -7.85
N SER A 315 4.51 -5.76 -6.66
CA SER A 315 3.76 -6.02 -5.43
C SER A 315 2.28 -5.62 -5.53
N SER A 316 1.97 -4.46 -6.15
CA SER A 316 0.58 -4.04 -6.40
C SER A 316 -0.15 -5.04 -7.28
N PHE A 317 0.46 -5.47 -8.38
CA PHE A 317 -0.18 -6.39 -9.32
C PHE A 317 -0.27 -7.82 -8.81
N GLY A 318 0.73 -8.29 -8.04
CA GLY A 318 0.66 -9.58 -7.37
C GLY A 318 -0.47 -9.60 -6.34
N THR A 319 -0.60 -8.54 -5.54
CA THR A 319 -1.74 -8.33 -4.63
C THR A 319 -3.07 -8.31 -5.37
N LYS A 320 -3.17 -7.51 -6.45
CA LYS A 320 -4.39 -7.42 -7.28
C LYS A 320 -4.78 -8.78 -7.86
N MET A 321 -3.80 -9.58 -8.30
CA MET A 321 -4.03 -10.93 -8.81
C MET A 321 -4.53 -11.86 -7.70
N GLY A 322 -3.83 -11.92 -6.57
CA GLY A 322 -4.14 -12.82 -5.44
C GLY A 322 -5.41 -12.46 -4.66
N THR A 323 -5.98 -11.27 -4.89
CA THR A 323 -7.21 -10.79 -4.24
C THR A 323 -8.40 -10.68 -5.19
N ARG A 324 -8.31 -11.21 -6.42
CA ARG A 324 -9.45 -11.24 -7.34
C ARG A 324 -10.67 -11.90 -6.68
N THR A 325 -11.83 -11.26 -6.84
CA THR A 325 -13.13 -11.71 -6.32
C THR A 325 -13.45 -13.14 -6.74
N GLU A 326 -13.20 -13.50 -7.99
CA GLU A 326 -13.36 -14.86 -8.49
C GLU A 326 -12.05 -15.26 -9.13
N HIS A 327 -11.34 -16.24 -8.56
CA HIS A 327 -9.94 -16.46 -8.90
C HIS A 327 -9.56 -17.94 -9.05
N VAL A 328 -8.53 -18.18 -9.86
CA VAL A 328 -7.82 -19.45 -9.95
C VAL A 328 -6.48 -19.30 -9.24
N ALA A 329 -6.24 -20.15 -8.24
CA ALA A 329 -4.99 -20.21 -7.50
C ALA A 329 -4.26 -21.55 -7.74
N PHE A 330 -2.94 -21.57 -7.61
CA PHE A 330 -2.14 -22.80 -7.68
C PHE A 330 -1.37 -23.00 -6.37
N ASP A 331 -1.53 -24.18 -5.77
CA ASP A 331 -0.76 -24.56 -4.60
C ASP A 331 0.60 -25.11 -5.02
N TYR A 332 1.68 -24.39 -4.72
CA TYR A 332 3.03 -24.82 -5.09
C TYR A 332 3.48 -26.10 -4.39
N VAL A 333 3.04 -26.36 -3.15
CA VAL A 333 3.50 -27.47 -2.30
C VAL A 333 2.78 -28.76 -2.67
N GLU A 334 1.45 -28.72 -2.63
CA GLU A 334 0.60 -29.88 -2.92
C GLU A 334 0.36 -30.05 -4.43
N ARG A 335 0.76 -29.07 -5.24
CA ARG A 335 0.48 -28.99 -6.70
C ARG A 335 -1.01 -29.03 -7.01
N LYS A 336 -1.84 -28.53 -6.08
CA LYS A 336 -3.29 -28.46 -6.21
C LYS A 336 -3.72 -27.26 -7.06
N ARG A 337 -4.85 -27.45 -7.73
CA ARG A 337 -5.52 -26.48 -8.59
C ARG A 337 -6.74 -25.99 -7.85
N ILE A 338 -6.76 -24.72 -7.47
CA ILE A 338 -7.76 -24.18 -6.57
C ILE A 338 -8.60 -23.13 -7.31
N SER A 339 -9.91 -23.18 -7.13
CA SER A 339 -10.83 -22.11 -7.50
C SER A 339 -11.30 -21.43 -6.22
N SER A 340 -11.16 -20.12 -6.12
CA SER A 340 -11.54 -19.33 -4.95
C SER A 340 -12.52 -18.20 -5.30
N THR A 341 -13.25 -17.75 -4.29
CA THR A 341 -14.26 -16.68 -4.36
C THR A 341 -14.19 -15.78 -3.12
N ILE A 342 -14.28 -14.46 -3.30
CA ILE A 342 -14.27 -13.40 -2.28
C ILE A 342 -15.39 -12.39 -2.59
N PRO A 343 -16.29 -12.04 -1.65
CA PRO A 343 -16.46 -12.63 -0.32
C PRO A 343 -17.12 -14.02 -0.39
N TRP A 344 -17.30 -14.69 0.76
CA TRP A 344 -17.88 -16.05 0.92
C TRP A 344 -19.30 -16.25 0.34
N ARG A 345 -19.88 -15.25 -0.34
CA ARG A 345 -21.13 -15.42 -1.05
C ARG A 345 -20.81 -15.99 -2.42
N SER A 346 -21.12 -17.26 -2.62
CA SER A 346 -21.21 -17.82 -3.96
C SER A 346 -22.08 -16.88 -4.78
N THR A 347 -21.56 -16.37 -5.87
CA THR A 347 -22.45 -16.05 -6.97
C THR A 347 -23.20 -17.37 -7.26
N ASN A 348 -24.54 -17.37 -7.28
CA ASN A 348 -25.30 -18.55 -7.74
C ASN A 348 -25.04 -18.86 -9.24
N ASN A 349 -24.05 -18.19 -9.83
CA ASN A 349 -23.68 -18.30 -11.22
C ASN A 349 -22.61 -19.39 -11.33
N PRO A 350 -22.88 -20.46 -12.08
CA PRO A 350 -21.92 -21.54 -12.23
C PRO A 350 -20.72 -21.09 -13.09
N PHE A 351 -19.55 -21.64 -12.80
CA PHE A 351 -18.28 -21.30 -13.45
C PHE A 351 -17.45 -22.54 -13.75
N THR A 352 -16.71 -22.50 -14.86
CA THR A 352 -15.72 -23.53 -15.20
C THR A 352 -14.32 -23.10 -14.79
N THR A 353 -13.48 -24.07 -14.43
CA THR A 353 -12.07 -23.84 -14.12
C THR A 353 -11.21 -24.86 -14.86
N GLN A 354 -10.20 -24.37 -15.60
CA GLN A 354 -9.26 -25.19 -16.35
C GLN A 354 -7.83 -24.81 -15.99
N PHE A 355 -6.95 -25.81 -15.88
CA PHE A 355 -5.51 -25.60 -15.79
C PHE A 355 -4.80 -26.27 -16.96
N ILE A 356 -4.12 -25.46 -17.77
CA ILE A 356 -3.40 -25.89 -18.96
C ILE A 356 -1.90 -25.92 -18.62
N LYS A 357 -1.30 -27.11 -18.65
CA LYS A 357 0.15 -27.30 -18.49
C LYS A 357 0.80 -27.26 -19.87
N LYS A 358 1.63 -26.25 -20.14
CA LYS A 358 2.49 -26.24 -21.34
C LYS A 358 3.87 -26.76 -20.96
N ASN A 359 4.13 -28.02 -21.34
CA ASN A 359 5.40 -28.71 -21.11
C ASN A 359 6.46 -28.31 -22.13
N ARG A 360 7.71 -28.58 -21.75
CA ARG A 360 8.88 -28.60 -22.63
C ARG A 360 8.72 -29.75 -23.66
N GLY A 361 8.05 -29.47 -24.78
CA GLY A 361 8.03 -30.31 -25.97
C GLY A 361 7.03 -31.47 -25.98
N GLN A 362 5.89 -31.27 -26.66
CA GLN A 362 5.31 -32.32 -27.52
C GLN A 362 5.60 -32.06 -29.01
N ASP A 363 6.07 -30.85 -29.36
CA ASP A 363 6.61 -30.50 -30.68
C ASP A 363 8.14 -30.32 -30.61
N SER A 364 8.86 -31.43 -30.78
CA SER A 364 10.20 -31.62 -31.37
C SER A 364 11.28 -30.51 -31.41
N ARG A 365 11.38 -29.54 -30.48
CA ARG A 365 12.64 -28.76 -30.21
C ARG A 365 12.73 -28.31 -28.73
N PRO A 366 13.91 -28.30 -28.08
CA PRO A 366 14.04 -27.78 -26.72
C PRO A 366 14.00 -26.24 -26.74
N ARG A 367 12.81 -25.63 -26.64
CA ARG A 367 12.62 -24.16 -26.65
C ARG A 367 12.63 -23.47 -25.28
N TYR A 368 12.70 -24.23 -24.20
CA TYR A 368 12.73 -23.70 -22.84
C TYR A 368 14.06 -24.16 -22.23
N GLY A 369 14.83 -23.33 -21.52
CA GLY A 369 16.06 -23.75 -20.82
C GLY A 369 15.83 -24.80 -19.70
N THR A 370 16.89 -25.21 -19.00
CA THR A 370 16.81 -26.16 -17.88
C THR A 370 16.54 -25.41 -16.57
N GLY A 371 15.33 -25.48 -16.01
CA GLY A 371 15.02 -24.89 -14.68
C GLY A 371 13.55 -24.99 -14.26
N CYS A 372 12.64 -24.58 -15.14
CA CYS A 372 11.18 -24.70 -14.96
C CYS A 372 10.69 -26.10 -15.35
N ASP A 373 9.77 -26.67 -14.56
CA ASP A 373 9.07 -27.91 -14.89
C ASP A 373 7.98 -27.65 -15.93
N ALA A 374 7.19 -26.58 -15.74
CA ALA A 374 6.19 -26.14 -16.70
C ALA A 374 5.67 -24.72 -16.45
N LEU A 375 5.14 -24.14 -17.51
CA LEU A 375 4.21 -23.02 -17.41
C LEU A 375 2.80 -23.57 -17.24
N GLN A 376 2.13 -23.19 -16.16
CA GLN A 376 0.76 -23.60 -15.89
C GLN A 376 -0.17 -22.40 -15.92
N THR A 377 -1.18 -22.46 -16.78
CA THR A 377 -2.19 -21.39 -16.91
C THR A 377 -3.49 -21.85 -16.27
N GLY A 378 -3.92 -21.15 -15.22
CA GLY A 378 -5.27 -21.28 -14.68
C GLY A 378 -6.21 -20.34 -15.44
N ILE A 379 -7.40 -20.83 -15.77
CA ILE A 379 -8.47 -20.05 -16.41
C ILE A 379 -9.80 -20.34 -15.71
N LYS A 380 -10.52 -19.29 -15.31
CA LYS A 380 -11.89 -19.35 -14.79
C LYS A 380 -12.84 -18.60 -15.74
N ARG A 381 -13.98 -19.20 -16.08
CA ARG A 381 -15.00 -18.61 -16.96
C ARG A 381 -16.41 -18.78 -16.40
N TRP A 382 -17.31 -17.86 -16.73
CA TRP A 382 -18.73 -18.07 -16.47
C TRP A 382 -19.26 -19.17 -17.37
N GLU A 383 -20.08 -20.07 -16.85
CA GLU A 383 -20.67 -21.13 -17.69
C GLU A 383 -21.64 -20.58 -18.73
N ARG A 384 -22.40 -19.55 -18.35
CA ARG A 384 -23.49 -18.97 -19.16
C ARG A 384 -23.02 -18.47 -20.53
N ASP A 385 -21.89 -17.80 -20.59
CA ASP A 385 -21.42 -17.08 -21.78
C ASP A 385 -19.93 -17.31 -22.08
N GLN A 386 -19.24 -18.13 -21.29
CA GLN A 386 -17.80 -18.37 -21.38
C GLN A 386 -16.93 -17.11 -21.20
N THR A 387 -17.48 -16.04 -20.64
CA THR A 387 -16.74 -14.82 -20.33
C THR A 387 -15.59 -15.12 -19.37
N LEU A 388 -14.39 -14.62 -19.69
CA LEU A 388 -13.19 -14.80 -18.88
C LEU A 388 -13.33 -14.03 -17.56
N ILE A 389 -13.24 -14.76 -16.44
CA ILE A 389 -13.32 -14.19 -15.09
C ILE A 389 -11.92 -13.97 -14.51
N SER A 390 -11.06 -14.99 -14.63
CA SER A 390 -9.69 -14.92 -14.13
C SER A 390 -8.77 -15.75 -14.99
N ARG A 391 -7.58 -15.20 -15.25
CA ARG A 391 -6.44 -15.85 -15.89
C ARG A 391 -5.22 -15.61 -15.02
N ASN A 392 -4.45 -16.66 -14.75
CA ASN A 392 -3.21 -16.57 -13.98
C ASN A 392 -2.18 -17.57 -14.52
N VAL A 393 -0.91 -17.17 -14.60
CA VAL A 393 0.19 -17.98 -15.13
C VAL A 393 1.22 -18.21 -14.05
N TYR A 394 1.59 -19.47 -13.84
CA TYR A 394 2.58 -19.91 -12.87
C TYR A 394 3.79 -20.51 -13.58
N TRP A 395 4.98 -20.06 -13.22
CA TRP A 395 6.24 -20.70 -13.57
C TRP A 395 6.64 -21.67 -12.45
N ILE A 396 6.46 -22.97 -12.68
CA ILE A 396 6.62 -23.97 -11.62
C ILE A 396 8.07 -24.48 -11.65
N PRO A 397 8.86 -24.33 -10.57
CA PRO A 397 10.23 -24.81 -10.55
C PRO A 397 10.24 -26.33 -10.40
N ARG A 398 11.26 -27.01 -10.94
CA ARG A 398 11.43 -28.45 -10.73
C ARG A 398 11.59 -28.81 -9.25
N LYS A 399 12.34 -27.98 -8.53
CA LYS A 399 12.58 -28.11 -7.10
C LYS A 399 12.18 -26.82 -6.40
N LEU A 400 11.21 -26.89 -5.50
CA LEU A 400 10.82 -25.78 -4.64
C LEU A 400 11.92 -25.46 -3.64
N GLY A 401 11.97 -24.23 -3.15
CA GLY A 401 12.88 -23.84 -2.07
C GLY A 401 12.73 -24.66 -0.78
N VAL A 402 13.78 -24.66 0.03
CA VAL A 402 13.83 -25.32 1.35
C VAL A 402 14.13 -24.27 2.40
N LEU A 403 13.24 -24.22 3.40
CA LEU A 403 13.34 -23.35 4.56
C LEU A 403 14.04 -24.09 5.69
N ASP A 404 14.96 -23.40 6.33
CA ASP A 404 15.61 -23.83 7.56
C ASP A 404 14.97 -23.10 8.74
N TRP A 405 13.96 -23.75 9.30
CA TRP A 405 13.11 -23.17 10.33
C TRP A 405 13.85 -22.98 11.66
N ASP A 406 14.84 -23.82 11.95
CA ASP A 406 15.63 -23.73 13.19
C ASP A 406 16.50 -22.47 13.19
N ASN A 407 16.84 -21.96 12.00
CA ASN A 407 17.55 -20.70 11.79
C ASN A 407 16.60 -19.56 11.37
N SER A 408 15.40 -19.52 11.97
CA SER A 408 14.49 -18.37 11.85
C SER A 408 14.85 -17.27 12.84
N THR A 409 14.75 -16.03 12.38
CA THR A 409 14.78 -14.81 13.19
C THR A 409 13.36 -14.25 13.31
N CYS A 410 13.17 -13.15 14.06
CA CYS A 410 11.88 -12.48 14.12
C CYS A 410 11.44 -11.82 12.79
N TYR A 411 12.32 -11.74 11.79
CA TYR A 411 12.06 -11.05 10.52
C TYR A 411 12.31 -11.89 9.27
N HIS A 412 12.97 -13.05 9.36
CA HIS A 412 13.32 -13.87 8.21
C HIS A 412 13.52 -15.34 8.61
N THR A 413 13.15 -16.27 7.74
CA THR A 413 13.51 -17.69 7.86
C THR A 413 14.53 -18.04 6.80
N THR A 414 15.71 -18.49 7.24
CA THR A 414 16.84 -18.84 6.38
C THR A 414 16.44 -19.84 5.29
N VAL A 415 16.96 -19.64 4.08
CA VAL A 415 16.71 -20.52 2.93
C VAL A 415 17.95 -21.32 2.60
N THR A 416 17.91 -22.63 2.81
CA THR A 416 19.04 -23.54 2.52
C THR A 416 19.12 -23.94 1.05
N ARG A 417 18.01 -23.81 0.32
CA ARG A 417 17.97 -24.03 -1.12
C ARG A 417 16.91 -23.15 -1.75
N TYR A 418 17.28 -22.44 -2.81
CA TYR A 418 16.36 -21.60 -3.57
C TYR A 418 15.63 -22.40 -4.67
N SER A 419 14.49 -21.89 -5.11
CA SER A 419 13.80 -22.39 -6.31
C SER A 419 14.56 -21.89 -7.55
N ASP A 420 14.68 -22.71 -8.59
CA ASP A 420 15.37 -22.31 -9.82
C ASP A 420 14.38 -21.83 -10.88
N PHE A 421 14.39 -20.51 -11.11
CA PHE A 421 13.63 -19.81 -12.14
C PHE A 421 14.51 -19.19 -13.22
N THR A 422 15.80 -19.54 -13.27
CA THR A 422 16.77 -18.96 -14.21
C THR A 422 16.37 -19.18 -15.67
N VAL A 423 15.55 -20.19 -15.95
CA VAL A 423 15.04 -20.41 -17.31
C VAL A 423 14.20 -19.24 -17.83
N VAL A 424 13.54 -18.46 -16.96
CA VAL A 424 12.67 -17.36 -17.39
C VAL A 424 13.47 -16.23 -18.05
N SER A 425 14.73 -16.05 -17.66
CA SER A 425 15.67 -15.12 -18.29
C SER A 425 16.44 -15.71 -19.48
N GLN A 426 16.25 -17.00 -19.79
CA GLN A 426 16.90 -17.71 -20.91
C GLN A 426 15.99 -17.91 -22.13
N PHE A 427 14.79 -17.34 -22.12
CA PHE A 427 13.92 -17.40 -23.29
C PHE A 427 14.50 -16.58 -24.43
N ASP A 428 14.38 -17.10 -25.66
CA ASP A 428 14.68 -16.34 -26.86
C ASP A 428 13.89 -15.01 -26.85
N PRO A 429 14.44 -13.92 -27.41
CA PRO A 429 13.73 -12.65 -27.48
C PRO A 429 12.42 -12.77 -28.28
N ALA A 430 11.31 -12.30 -27.71
CA ALA A 430 9.99 -12.25 -28.35
C ALA A 430 9.63 -10.86 -28.89
N SER A 431 10.50 -9.86 -28.69
CA SER A 431 10.20 -8.44 -28.90
C SER A 431 9.78 -8.11 -30.33
N GLU A 432 10.47 -8.65 -31.32
CA GLU A 432 10.25 -8.34 -32.76
C GLU A 432 8.89 -8.81 -33.28
N LYS A 433 8.18 -9.63 -32.51
CA LYS A 433 6.89 -10.22 -32.87
C LYS A 433 5.82 -9.94 -31.82
N LEU A 434 6.06 -9.00 -30.92
CA LEU A 434 5.03 -8.50 -30.01
C LEU A 434 4.56 -7.15 -30.53
N SER A 435 3.26 -7.01 -30.77
CA SER A 435 2.65 -5.73 -31.13
C SER A 435 1.72 -5.24 -30.01
N VAL A 436 1.76 -3.94 -29.76
CA VAL A 436 0.80 -3.24 -28.91
C VAL A 436 -0.03 -2.37 -29.84
N GLN A 437 -1.36 -2.49 -29.78
CA GLN A 437 -2.26 -1.68 -30.59
C GLN A 437 -3.23 -0.92 -29.69
N PHE A 438 -3.49 0.32 -30.05
CA PHE A 438 -4.53 1.13 -29.43
C PHE A 438 -5.85 0.89 -30.18
N LEU A 439 -6.91 0.51 -29.45
CA LEU A 439 -8.22 0.24 -30.04
C LEU A 439 -9.12 1.47 -30.01
N GLU A 440 -9.39 1.99 -28.82
CA GLU A 440 -10.33 3.09 -28.64
C GLU A 440 -10.08 3.85 -27.32
N ARG A 441 -10.56 5.11 -27.28
CA ARG A 441 -10.71 5.90 -26.06
C ARG A 441 -12.19 6.04 -25.74
N SER A 442 -12.60 5.74 -24.52
CA SER A 442 -13.93 6.14 -24.04
C SER A 442 -13.97 7.66 -23.87
N VAL A 443 -14.98 8.31 -24.45
CA VAL A 443 -15.17 9.78 -24.39
C VAL A 443 -16.04 10.18 -23.19
N ASP A 444 -16.62 9.21 -22.48
CA ASP A 444 -17.68 9.45 -21.49
C ASP A 444 -17.18 9.88 -20.09
N SER A 445 -15.88 9.79 -19.83
CA SER A 445 -15.24 10.37 -18.64
C SER A 445 -14.20 11.38 -19.10
N GLY A 446 -14.19 12.59 -18.54
CA GLY A 446 -13.40 13.74 -19.02
C GLY A 446 -11.88 13.54 -19.20
N ASP A 447 -11.33 12.38 -18.81
CA ASP A 447 -9.92 11.97 -19.03
C ASP A 447 -9.76 10.66 -19.85
N GLY A 448 -10.85 9.96 -20.17
CA GLY A 448 -11.01 8.86 -21.12
C GLY A 448 -10.16 7.59 -20.92
N ASP A 449 -10.79 6.50 -20.49
CA ASP A 449 -10.20 5.14 -20.48
C ASP A 449 -9.69 4.77 -21.88
N ALA A 450 -8.51 4.15 -21.97
CA ALA A 450 -7.99 3.60 -23.21
C ALA A 450 -8.04 2.07 -23.21
N LEU A 451 -8.41 1.52 -24.36
CA LEU A 451 -8.39 0.09 -24.62
C LEU A 451 -7.19 -0.23 -25.51
N ILE A 452 -6.34 -1.14 -25.05
CA ILE A 452 -5.17 -1.59 -25.80
C ILE A 452 -5.22 -3.11 -25.99
N THR A 453 -4.61 -3.60 -27.06
CA THR A 453 -4.35 -5.02 -27.25
C THR A 453 -2.86 -5.29 -27.30
N LEU A 454 -2.46 -6.38 -26.65
CA LEU A 454 -1.16 -6.99 -26.85
C LEU A 454 -1.35 -8.24 -27.67
N GLN A 455 -0.57 -8.40 -28.73
CA GLN A 455 -0.57 -9.59 -29.56
C GLN A 455 0.84 -10.17 -29.65
N ASN A 456 0.98 -11.45 -29.31
CA ASN A 456 2.23 -12.20 -29.48
C ASN A 456 2.18 -13.01 -30.77
N GLU A 457 2.81 -12.52 -31.82
CA GLU A 457 2.95 -13.18 -33.12
C GLU A 457 4.15 -14.14 -33.19
N SER A 458 4.87 -14.33 -32.08
CA SER A 458 5.99 -15.25 -32.03
C SER A 458 5.54 -16.69 -31.76
N ASP A 459 6.47 -17.62 -31.93
CA ASP A 459 6.26 -19.03 -31.57
C ASP A 459 6.80 -19.34 -30.16
N ILE A 460 7.11 -18.31 -29.37
CA ILE A 460 7.60 -18.40 -28.00
C ILE A 460 6.73 -17.55 -27.06
N PRO A 461 6.61 -17.89 -25.77
CA PRO A 461 5.88 -17.02 -24.84
C PRO A 461 6.58 -15.68 -24.63
N ALA A 462 5.80 -14.60 -24.58
CA ALA A 462 6.23 -13.30 -24.08
C ALA A 462 5.96 -13.26 -22.57
N MET A 463 7.03 -13.27 -21.78
CA MET A 463 6.96 -13.57 -20.35
C MET A 463 6.86 -12.29 -19.49
N CYS A 464 5.88 -12.28 -18.59
CA CYS A 464 5.71 -11.27 -17.53
C CYS A 464 5.79 -9.82 -18.02
N LEU A 465 4.97 -9.46 -19.01
CA LEU A 465 4.86 -8.13 -19.58
C LEU A 465 4.28 -7.15 -18.56
N ARG A 466 5.13 -6.25 -18.05
CA ARG A 466 4.76 -5.04 -17.34
C ARG A 466 4.28 -4.01 -18.35
N LEU A 467 3.06 -3.51 -18.12
CA LEU A 467 2.48 -2.37 -18.80
C LEU A 467 2.72 -1.10 -17.98
N SER A 468 3.18 -0.04 -18.65
CA SER A 468 3.34 1.31 -18.11
C SER A 468 2.86 2.33 -19.13
N ALA A 469 2.31 3.47 -18.69
CA ALA A 469 2.07 4.62 -19.55
C ALA A 469 3.09 5.71 -19.24
N LEU A 470 3.60 6.34 -20.30
CA LEU A 470 4.63 7.38 -20.23
C LEU A 470 4.11 8.67 -20.87
N ASP A 471 4.56 9.82 -20.37
CA ASP A 471 4.26 11.13 -20.97
C ASP A 471 4.86 11.31 -22.38
N SER A 472 5.94 10.58 -22.65
CA SER A 472 6.69 10.52 -23.91
C SER A 472 7.50 9.21 -23.94
N GLU A 473 7.97 8.81 -25.13
CA GLU A 473 8.69 7.53 -25.27
C GLU A 473 9.92 7.41 -24.34
N ASP A 474 10.60 8.51 -24.06
CA ASP A 474 11.78 8.58 -23.18
C ASP A 474 11.51 9.33 -21.86
N GLY A 475 10.24 9.63 -21.58
CA GLY A 475 9.87 10.41 -20.41
C GLY A 475 9.43 9.57 -19.22
N LYS A 476 8.68 10.18 -18.30
CA LYS A 476 8.38 9.58 -17.00
C LYS A 476 7.09 8.77 -17.06
N GLU A 477 7.01 7.76 -16.18
CA GLU A 477 5.75 7.07 -15.93
C GLU A 477 4.69 8.04 -15.43
N SER A 478 3.50 7.95 -16.03
CA SER A 478 2.34 8.73 -15.62
C SER A 478 1.64 8.04 -14.45
N ALA A 479 1.42 8.77 -13.37
CA ALA A 479 0.73 8.31 -12.17
C ALA A 479 -0.16 9.41 -11.57
N PRO A 480 -1.28 9.05 -10.89
CA PRO A 480 -1.77 7.68 -10.70
C PRO A 480 -2.37 7.09 -11.99
N ILE A 481 -2.17 5.78 -12.20
CA ILE A 481 -2.71 5.06 -13.35
C ILE A 481 -3.30 3.72 -12.93
N PHE A 482 -4.45 3.36 -13.50
CA PHE A 482 -5.14 2.12 -13.15
C PHE A 482 -5.25 1.19 -14.35
N TRP A 483 -4.49 0.11 -14.31
CA TRP A 483 -4.50 -0.94 -15.33
C TRP A 483 -5.48 -2.04 -14.94
N SER A 484 -6.25 -2.57 -15.89
CA SER A 484 -7.09 -3.76 -15.66
C SER A 484 -6.25 -4.97 -15.24
N ASP A 485 -5.09 -5.15 -15.88
CA ASP A 485 -4.09 -6.17 -15.57
C ASP A 485 -2.69 -5.72 -15.99
N SER A 486 -1.64 -6.35 -15.45
CA SER A 486 -0.24 -6.16 -15.83
C SER A 486 0.58 -7.39 -15.39
N TYR A 487 1.87 -7.44 -15.71
CA TYR A 487 2.74 -8.61 -15.48
C TYR A 487 2.22 -9.89 -16.15
N VAL A 488 1.58 -9.73 -17.31
CA VAL A 488 0.91 -10.82 -18.03
C VAL A 488 1.89 -11.63 -18.87
N THR A 489 1.66 -12.93 -18.96
CA THR A 489 2.36 -13.77 -19.94
C THR A 489 1.45 -14.02 -21.13
N LEU A 490 1.92 -13.74 -22.34
CA LEU A 490 1.23 -14.02 -23.61
C LEU A 490 1.86 -15.22 -24.29
N PHE A 491 1.07 -16.25 -24.54
CA PHE A 491 1.52 -17.43 -25.28
C PHE A 491 1.62 -17.14 -26.78
N PRO A 492 2.29 -18.05 -27.55
CA PRO A 492 2.32 -17.95 -29.00
C PRO A 492 0.93 -17.75 -29.60
N ARG A 493 0.81 -16.75 -30.48
CA ARG A 493 -0.41 -16.39 -31.21
C ARG A 493 -1.58 -15.94 -30.32
N GLU A 494 -1.30 -15.58 -29.07
CA GLU A 494 -2.32 -15.06 -28.15
C GLU A 494 -2.44 -13.54 -28.29
N THR A 495 -3.69 -13.06 -28.28
CA THR A 495 -4.04 -11.65 -28.18
C THR A 495 -4.82 -11.44 -26.88
N VAL A 496 -4.47 -10.41 -26.14
CA VAL A 496 -5.16 -10.03 -24.89
C VAL A 496 -5.44 -8.53 -24.90
N GLU A 497 -6.63 -8.17 -24.44
CA GLU A 497 -7.09 -6.80 -24.31
C GLU A 497 -6.90 -6.30 -22.87
N PHE A 498 -6.47 -5.05 -22.73
CA PHE A 498 -6.29 -4.37 -21.45
C PHE A 498 -6.96 -3.02 -21.49
N ARG A 499 -7.60 -2.67 -20.37
CA ARG A 499 -8.08 -1.32 -20.12
C ARG A 499 -7.09 -0.58 -19.25
N VAL A 500 -6.83 0.67 -19.57
CA VAL A 500 -6.12 1.61 -18.72
C VAL A 500 -6.99 2.82 -18.45
N GLU A 501 -7.26 3.09 -17.18
CA GLU A 501 -7.96 4.30 -16.76
C GLU A 501 -6.94 5.44 -16.73
N CYS A 502 -6.99 6.28 -17.75
CA CYS A 502 -6.06 7.37 -17.99
C CYS A 502 -6.37 8.63 -17.18
N ARG A 503 -6.93 8.50 -15.96
CA ARG A 503 -7.25 9.67 -15.11
C ARG A 503 -5.97 10.48 -14.88
N GLY A 504 -5.93 11.72 -15.37
CA GLY A 504 -4.76 12.58 -15.29
C GLY A 504 -3.66 12.36 -16.35
N ILE A 505 -3.77 11.40 -17.28
CA ILE A 505 -2.89 11.40 -18.47
C ILE A 505 -3.35 12.55 -19.36
N ARG A 506 -2.57 13.63 -19.38
CA ARG A 506 -2.72 14.65 -20.42
C ARG A 506 -2.32 14.00 -21.73
N CYS A 507 -3.31 13.49 -22.48
CA CYS A 507 -3.11 13.06 -23.85
C CYS A 507 -2.56 14.23 -24.67
N GLY A 508 -1.24 14.31 -24.78
CA GLY A 508 -0.54 15.05 -25.82
C GLY A 508 -0.11 14.10 -26.93
N GLU A 509 0.35 14.63 -28.06
CA GLU A 509 0.79 13.85 -29.24
C GLU A 509 1.94 12.85 -28.95
N SER A 510 2.53 12.90 -27.75
CA SER A 510 3.68 12.10 -27.33
C SER A 510 3.37 10.95 -26.37
N ALA A 511 2.18 10.88 -25.77
CA ALA A 511 1.91 9.89 -24.73
C ALA A 511 1.92 8.46 -25.28
N VAL A 512 2.64 7.56 -24.60
CA VAL A 512 2.78 6.15 -25.04
C VAL A 512 2.41 5.17 -23.95
N VAL A 513 1.97 3.99 -24.37
CA VAL A 513 2.01 2.79 -23.54
C VAL A 513 3.20 1.96 -23.95
N GLN A 514 3.94 1.47 -22.95
CA GLN A 514 5.01 0.50 -23.14
C GLN A 514 4.68 -0.85 -22.52
N ALA A 515 5.17 -1.91 -23.16
CA ALA A 515 5.23 -3.27 -22.63
C ALA A 515 6.69 -3.72 -22.54
N VAL A 516 7.11 -4.17 -21.35
CA VAL A 516 8.47 -4.68 -21.06
C VAL A 516 8.34 -5.98 -20.28
N GLY A 517 9.14 -7.00 -20.57
CA GLY A 517 9.13 -8.28 -19.87
C GLY A 517 10.46 -9.01 -19.96
N PHE A 518 10.55 -10.22 -19.40
CA PHE A 518 11.81 -10.95 -19.30
C PHE A 518 12.54 -11.18 -20.63
N ASN A 519 11.79 -11.50 -21.67
CA ASN A 519 12.29 -11.69 -23.03
C ASN A 519 11.74 -10.65 -24.02
N VAL A 520 11.27 -9.51 -23.49
CA VAL A 520 10.70 -8.40 -24.26
C VAL A 520 11.33 -7.09 -23.81
N LYS A 521 12.24 -6.52 -24.62
CA LYS A 521 13.04 -5.35 -24.22
C LYS A 521 12.22 -4.10 -23.99
N LYS A 522 11.45 -3.68 -25.00
CA LYS A 522 10.50 -2.55 -24.95
C LYS A 522 9.70 -2.59 -26.25
N VAL A 523 8.38 -2.55 -26.14
CA VAL A 523 7.47 -2.30 -27.27
C VAL A 523 6.55 -1.18 -26.86
N VAL A 524 6.39 -0.17 -27.72
CA VAL A 524 5.58 1.01 -27.43
C VAL A 524 4.48 1.21 -28.45
N VAL A 525 3.39 1.84 -28.02
CA VAL A 525 2.34 2.36 -28.90
C VAL A 525 1.90 3.73 -28.39
N ARG A 526 1.60 4.64 -29.32
CA ARG A 526 0.96 5.91 -28.98
C ARG A 526 -0.50 5.67 -28.61
N ILE A 527 -0.96 6.33 -27.56
CA ILE A 527 -2.35 6.22 -27.06
C ILE A 527 -3.17 7.49 -27.32
N CYS A 528 -2.54 8.47 -27.94
CA CYS A 528 -3.04 9.70 -28.49
C CYS A 528 -2.07 10.06 -29.64
#